data_AF-A0A9Q1LEE5-F1
#
_entry.id   AF-A0A9Q1LEE5-F1
#
_cell.length_a   1.000
_cell.length_b   1.000
_cell.length_c   1.000
_cell.angle_alpha   90.00
_cell.angle_beta   90.00
_cell.angle_gamma   90.00
#
_symmetry.space_group_name_H-M   'P 1'
#
loop_
_entity.id
_entity.type
_entity.pdbx_description
1 polymer ?
#
loop_
_entity_poly.entity_id
_entity_poly.type
_entity_poly.pdbx_seq_one_letter_code
_entity_poly.pdbx_strand_id
1 'polypeptide(L)'
;MAFHEVGFRFSIAELPESCTEEEVCDALSNYNKDASIHGILVQLPLPQILNILSLEKDVDGFHPLNIGNLAIQGREPLFIPCTPKGCIYIVYAYSENPEIIAREADILVAATGVPNLVRGSWLKPGAVVLDVGINPIEDPESEHGYRLIGDVCFEEAVKTASTITPVPMTVSMFLLNTLEPAKRALGFTWFKAKELLKCFISSSLLETWR
;
A
#
# COMPACT_ATOMS: atom_id res chain seq x y z
N MET A 1 -25.43 -16.27 -2.06
CA MET A 1 -26.35 -15.66 -1.09
C MET A 1 -26.32 -14.13 -1.21
N ALA A 2 -25.20 -13.45 -0.95
CA ALA A 2 -25.09 -11.99 -1.05
C ALA A 2 -25.51 -11.37 -2.41
N PHE A 3 -25.05 -11.92 -3.54
CA PHE A 3 -25.42 -11.40 -4.88
C PHE A 3 -26.94 -11.38 -5.13
N HIS A 4 -27.66 -12.40 -4.65
CA HIS A 4 -29.10 -12.51 -4.82
C HIS A 4 -29.85 -11.47 -3.96
N GLU A 5 -29.36 -11.19 -2.75
CA GLU A 5 -29.96 -10.21 -1.84
C GLU A 5 -29.90 -8.78 -2.36
N VAL A 6 -28.85 -8.44 -3.12
CA VAL A 6 -28.67 -7.13 -3.75
C VAL A 6 -29.21 -7.05 -5.18
N GLY A 7 -29.85 -8.12 -5.68
CA GLY A 7 -30.45 -8.17 -7.01
C GLY A 7 -29.45 -8.32 -8.17
N PHE A 8 -28.22 -8.74 -7.88
CA PHE A 8 -27.21 -8.98 -8.91
C PHE A 8 -27.39 -10.37 -9.55
N ARG A 9 -27.20 -10.42 -10.87
CA ARG A 9 -27.05 -11.68 -11.59
C ARG A 9 -25.62 -12.17 -11.40
N PHE A 10 -25.45 -13.47 -11.22
CA PHE A 10 -24.14 -14.11 -11.18
C PHE A 10 -24.15 -15.36 -12.07
N SER A 11 -22.99 -15.67 -12.63
CA SER A 11 -22.73 -16.89 -13.40
C SER A 11 -21.48 -17.54 -12.81
N ILE A 12 -21.47 -18.87 -12.75
CA ILE A 12 -20.34 -19.64 -12.22
C ILE A 12 -19.92 -20.61 -13.32
N ALA A 13 -18.64 -20.58 -13.69
CA ALA A 13 -18.01 -21.64 -14.47
C ALA A 13 -17.22 -22.53 -13.51
N GLU A 14 -17.72 -23.74 -13.28
CA GLU A 14 -17.00 -24.78 -12.54
C GLU A 14 -16.21 -25.61 -13.54
N LEU A 15 -14.88 -25.50 -13.49
CA LEU A 15 -13.97 -26.31 -14.30
C LEU A 15 -13.43 -27.47 -13.46
N PRO A 16 -13.27 -28.67 -14.04
CA PRO A 16 -12.72 -29.81 -13.32
C PRO A 16 -11.25 -29.57 -12.92
N GLU A 17 -10.77 -30.23 -11.87
CA GLU A 17 -9.35 -30.14 -11.46
C GLU A 17 -8.37 -30.56 -12.56
N SER A 18 -8.82 -31.42 -13.48
CA SER A 18 -8.04 -31.86 -14.64
C SER A 18 -8.04 -30.86 -15.80
N CYS A 19 -8.66 -29.69 -15.65
CA CYS A 19 -8.73 -28.71 -16.72
C CYS A 19 -7.33 -28.20 -17.07
N THR A 20 -7.16 -27.93 -18.36
CA THR A 20 -5.93 -27.35 -18.91
C THR A 20 -5.97 -25.83 -18.77
N GLU A 21 -4.80 -25.20 -18.82
CA GLU A 21 -4.70 -23.73 -18.84
C GLU A 21 -5.47 -23.12 -20.02
N GLU A 22 -5.48 -23.79 -21.18
CA GLU A 22 -6.21 -23.36 -22.38
C GLU A 22 -7.72 -23.31 -22.15
N GLU A 23 -8.28 -24.34 -21.50
CA GLU A 23 -9.72 -24.38 -21.16
C GLU A 23 -10.12 -23.26 -20.19
N VAL A 24 -9.24 -22.92 -19.25
CA VAL A 24 -9.46 -21.78 -18.34
C VAL A 24 -9.40 -20.45 -19.12
N CYS A 25 -8.42 -20.31 -20.02
CA CYS A 25 -8.27 -19.12 -20.86
C CYS A 25 -9.47 -18.90 -21.78
N ASP A 26 -10.02 -19.97 -22.34
CA ASP A 26 -11.20 -19.94 -23.19
C ASP A 26 -12.45 -19.54 -22.42
N ALA A 27 -12.65 -20.12 -21.23
CA ALA A 27 -13.76 -19.74 -20.34
C ALA A 27 -13.70 -18.25 -19.99
N LEU A 28 -12.51 -17.76 -19.61
CA LEU A 28 -12.31 -16.34 -19.30
C LEU A 28 -12.49 -15.43 -20.52
N SER A 29 -12.00 -15.85 -21.69
CA SER A 29 -12.17 -15.11 -22.94
C SER A 29 -13.65 -14.95 -23.31
N ASN A 30 -14.47 -15.96 -23.05
CA ASN A 30 -15.92 -15.89 -23.27
C ASN A 30 -16.57 -14.86 -22.33
N TYR A 31 -16.25 -14.89 -21.04
CA TYR A 31 -16.77 -13.90 -20.08
C TYR A 31 -16.26 -12.48 -20.33
N ASN A 32 -15.02 -12.32 -20.80
CA ASN A 32 -14.47 -11.03 -21.21
C ASN A 32 -15.27 -10.40 -22.35
N LYS A 33 -15.69 -11.20 -23.34
CA LYS A 33 -16.45 -10.72 -24.52
C LYS A 33 -17.94 -10.52 -24.25
N ASP A 34 -18.50 -11.16 -23.22
CA ASP A 34 -19.90 -11.05 -22.88
C ASP A 34 -20.23 -9.67 -22.25
N ALA A 35 -20.97 -8.84 -22.97
CA ALA A 35 -21.37 -7.51 -22.51
C ALA A 35 -22.36 -7.53 -21.33
N SER A 36 -23.00 -8.67 -21.04
CA SER A 36 -23.86 -8.82 -19.86
C SER A 36 -23.08 -9.07 -18.57
N ILE A 37 -21.78 -9.37 -18.67
CA ILE A 37 -20.88 -9.64 -17.56
C ILE A 37 -20.02 -8.41 -17.31
N HIS A 38 -20.20 -7.81 -16.14
CA HIS A 38 -19.53 -6.56 -15.76
C HIS A 38 -18.33 -6.78 -14.83
N GLY A 39 -18.19 -7.98 -14.29
CA GLY A 39 -17.15 -8.31 -13.33
C GLY A 39 -16.90 -9.81 -13.28
N ILE A 40 -15.64 -10.18 -13.15
CA ILE A 40 -15.17 -11.57 -13.14
C ILE A 40 -14.22 -11.72 -11.96
N LEU A 41 -14.49 -12.74 -11.14
CA LEU A 41 -13.61 -13.16 -10.06
C LEU A 41 -13.06 -14.54 -10.40
N VAL A 42 -11.74 -14.72 -10.30
CA VAL A 42 -11.07 -15.99 -10.55
C VAL A 42 -10.56 -16.54 -9.22
N GLN A 43 -10.99 -17.74 -8.85
CA GLN A 43 -10.57 -18.35 -7.60
C GLN A 43 -9.16 -18.91 -7.74
N LEU A 44 -8.23 -18.35 -6.96
CA LEU A 44 -6.82 -18.75 -6.91
C LEU A 44 -6.63 -20.06 -6.12
N PRO A 45 -5.55 -20.84 -6.36
CA PRO A 45 -4.37 -20.52 -7.16
C PRO A 45 -4.45 -20.97 -8.62
N LEU A 46 -4.16 -20.06 -9.55
CA LEU A 46 -3.94 -20.35 -10.97
C LEU A 46 -2.77 -19.50 -11.47
N PRO A 47 -1.62 -20.09 -11.84
CA PRO A 47 -0.48 -19.31 -12.34
C PRO A 47 -0.83 -18.68 -13.71
N GLN A 48 -0.30 -17.48 -13.97
CA GLN A 48 -0.28 -16.77 -15.28
C GLN A 48 -1.60 -16.19 -15.83
N ILE A 49 -2.76 -16.56 -15.28
CA ILE A 49 -4.07 -16.18 -15.85
C ILE A 49 -4.48 -14.71 -15.60
N LEU A 50 -3.88 -14.04 -14.60
CA LEU A 50 -4.25 -12.65 -14.24
C LEU A 50 -4.03 -11.62 -15.34
N ASN A 51 -3.18 -11.90 -16.34
CA ASN A 51 -2.96 -11.01 -17.49
C ASN A 51 -4.02 -11.15 -18.60
N ILE A 52 -4.84 -12.19 -18.55
CA ILE A 52 -5.85 -12.49 -19.58
C ILE A 52 -7.19 -11.85 -19.21
N LEU A 53 -7.44 -11.68 -17.92
CA LEU A 53 -8.63 -11.01 -17.43
C LEU A 53 -8.64 -9.54 -17.88
N SER A 54 -9.74 -9.09 -18.48
CA SER A 54 -9.86 -7.68 -18.86
C SER A 54 -9.75 -6.80 -17.61
N LEU A 55 -8.91 -5.76 -17.69
CA LEU A 55 -8.72 -4.79 -16.62
C LEU A 55 -10.04 -4.19 -16.14
N GLU A 56 -10.99 -3.97 -17.04
CA GLU A 56 -12.30 -3.36 -16.77
C GLU A 56 -13.27 -4.31 -16.05
N LYS A 57 -12.97 -5.62 -16.01
CA LYS A 57 -13.79 -6.64 -15.36
C LYS A 57 -13.10 -7.29 -14.17
N ASP A 58 -11.89 -6.84 -13.80
CA ASP A 58 -11.09 -7.37 -12.69
C ASP A 58 -11.60 -6.87 -11.33
N VAL A 59 -12.72 -7.41 -10.86
CA VAL A 59 -13.35 -6.95 -9.62
C VAL A 59 -12.54 -7.27 -8.35
N ASP A 60 -11.56 -8.17 -8.45
CA ASP A 60 -10.66 -8.52 -7.36
C ASP A 60 -9.40 -7.64 -7.32
N GLY A 61 -9.18 -6.80 -8.34
CA GLY A 61 -8.11 -5.81 -8.39
C GLY A 61 -6.69 -6.38 -8.49
N PHE A 62 -6.55 -7.64 -8.91
CA PHE A 62 -5.25 -8.33 -8.98
C PHE A 62 -4.56 -8.23 -10.35
N HIS A 63 -5.21 -7.66 -11.36
CA HIS A 63 -4.55 -7.37 -12.62
C HIS A 63 -3.30 -6.52 -12.38
N PRO A 64 -2.13 -6.84 -12.96
CA PRO A 64 -0.88 -6.13 -12.65
C PRO A 64 -0.92 -4.61 -12.87
N LEU A 65 -1.76 -4.13 -13.80
CA LEU A 65 -2.01 -2.70 -13.99
C LEU A 65 -2.79 -2.07 -12.81
N ASN A 66 -3.77 -2.76 -12.23
CA ASN A 66 -4.45 -2.28 -11.01
C ASN A 66 -3.46 -2.22 -9.85
N ILE A 67 -2.68 -3.29 -9.62
CA ILE A 67 -1.66 -3.31 -8.56
C ILE A 67 -0.59 -2.25 -8.79
N GLY A 68 -0.11 -2.10 -10.03
CA GLY A 68 0.88 -1.10 -10.40
C GLY A 68 0.37 0.32 -10.22
N ASN A 69 -0.86 0.63 -10.65
CA ASN A 69 -1.46 1.94 -10.46
C ASN A 69 -1.76 2.22 -8.98
N LEU A 70 -2.15 1.21 -8.19
CA LEU A 70 -2.33 1.34 -6.75
C LEU A 70 -1.01 1.66 -6.02
N ALA A 71 0.11 1.08 -6.48
CA ALA A 71 1.42 1.26 -5.85
C ALA A 71 2.13 2.57 -6.22
N ILE A 72 1.70 3.27 -7.28
CA ILE A 72 2.34 4.49 -7.77
C ILE A 72 1.51 5.70 -7.35
N GLN A 73 2.13 6.61 -6.60
CA GLN A 73 1.50 7.87 -6.20
C GLN A 73 1.04 8.70 -7.41
N GLY A 74 -0.17 9.26 -7.33
CA GLY A 74 -0.78 10.06 -8.39
C GLY A 74 -1.40 9.24 -9.53
N ARG A 75 -1.44 7.91 -9.41
CA ARG A 75 -2.21 7.03 -10.30
C ARG A 75 -3.41 6.45 -9.55
N GLU A 76 -4.45 6.14 -10.31
CA GLU A 76 -5.65 5.51 -9.79
C GLU A 76 -5.86 4.16 -10.49
N PRO A 77 -6.01 3.06 -9.75
CA PRO A 77 -6.42 1.78 -10.32
C PRO A 77 -7.91 1.82 -10.65
N LEU A 78 -8.37 0.99 -11.59
CA LEU A 78 -9.81 0.80 -11.82
C LEU A 78 -10.45 0.05 -10.64
N PHE A 79 -9.71 -0.90 -10.07
CA PHE A 79 -10.15 -1.70 -8.94
C PHE A 79 -9.06 -1.76 -7.86
N ILE A 80 -9.48 -1.65 -6.60
CA ILE A 80 -8.63 -1.86 -5.42
C ILE A 80 -8.95 -3.26 -4.90
N PRO A 81 -7.95 -4.08 -4.52
CA PRO A 81 -8.21 -5.42 -4.02
C PRO A 81 -9.24 -5.43 -2.88
N CYS A 82 -10.15 -6.41 -2.93
CA CYS A 82 -11.36 -6.40 -2.12
C CYS A 82 -11.07 -6.38 -0.61
N THR A 83 -10.06 -7.14 -0.15
CA THR A 83 -9.66 -7.22 1.26
C THR A 83 -9.11 -5.91 1.81
N PRO A 84 -8.05 -5.29 1.25
CA PRO A 84 -7.57 -3.99 1.76
C PRO A 84 -8.64 -2.89 1.61
N LYS A 85 -9.45 -2.91 0.53
CA LYS A 85 -10.60 -1.99 0.40
C LYS A 85 -11.61 -2.17 1.53
N GLY A 86 -11.91 -3.41 1.90
CA GLY A 86 -12.77 -3.75 3.03
C GLY A 86 -12.20 -3.29 4.37
N CYS A 87 -10.92 -3.52 4.64
CA CYS A 87 -10.25 -3.03 5.85
C CYS A 87 -10.33 -1.50 5.95
N ILE A 88 -10.01 -0.80 4.86
CA ILE A 88 -10.10 0.67 4.77
C ILE A 88 -11.53 1.14 5.02
N TYR A 89 -12.51 0.49 4.39
CA TYR A 89 -13.92 0.82 4.59
C TYR A 89 -14.35 0.60 6.05
N ILE A 90 -13.93 -0.50 6.68
CA ILE A 90 -14.24 -0.75 8.10
C ILE A 90 -13.61 0.33 8.98
N VAL A 91 -12.36 0.70 8.72
CA VAL A 91 -11.68 1.77 9.45
C VAL A 91 -12.43 3.09 9.30
N TYR A 92 -12.78 3.52 8.07
CA TYR A 92 -13.46 4.79 7.84
C TYR A 92 -14.93 4.82 8.25
N ALA A 93 -15.68 3.75 7.99
CA ALA A 93 -17.12 3.70 8.20
C ALA A 93 -17.51 3.32 9.64
N TYR A 94 -16.62 2.64 10.38
CA TYR A 94 -16.95 2.08 11.70
C TYR A 94 -15.98 2.43 12.83
N SER A 95 -14.88 3.15 12.58
CA SER A 95 -14.05 3.65 13.69
C SER A 95 -14.61 4.97 14.19
N GLU A 96 -15.53 4.91 15.14
CA GLU A 96 -15.86 6.07 15.95
C GLU A 96 -14.67 6.38 16.87
N ASN A 97 -14.20 7.63 16.85
CA ASN A 97 -13.09 8.12 17.66
C ASN A 97 -11.75 7.35 17.44
N PRO A 98 -11.19 7.37 16.21
CA PRO A 98 -9.93 6.70 15.89
C PRO A 98 -8.76 7.11 16.81
N GLU A 99 -8.81 8.32 17.38
CA GLU A 99 -7.85 8.82 18.36
C GLU A 99 -7.83 8.03 19.68
N ILE A 100 -8.95 7.41 20.07
CA ILE A 100 -9.03 6.59 21.29
C ILE A 100 -8.39 5.23 21.01
N ILE A 101 -8.74 4.62 19.89
CA ILE A 101 -8.21 3.31 19.46
C ILE A 101 -6.69 3.41 19.23
N ALA A 102 -6.24 4.46 18.53
CA ALA A 102 -4.83 4.73 18.30
C ALA A 102 -4.01 4.85 19.60
N ARG A 103 -4.63 5.38 20.67
CA ARG A 103 -3.96 5.59 21.96
C ARG A 103 -3.70 4.29 22.74
N GLU A 104 -4.33 3.19 22.34
CA GLU A 104 -4.08 1.87 22.92
C GLU A 104 -2.98 1.09 22.18
N ALA A 105 -2.63 1.52 20.96
CA ALA A 105 -1.73 0.79 20.07
C ALA A 105 -0.25 0.89 20.50
N ASP A 106 0.41 -0.26 20.63
CA ASP A 106 1.86 -0.34 20.81
C ASP A 106 2.62 -0.06 19.49
N ILE A 107 1.99 -0.40 18.35
CA ILE A 107 2.49 -0.11 17.00
C ILE A 107 1.35 0.56 16.23
N LEU A 108 1.59 1.77 15.72
CA LEU A 108 0.65 2.53 14.91
C LEU A 108 1.19 2.68 13.48
N VAL A 109 0.39 2.30 12.49
CA VAL A 109 0.69 2.50 11.07
C VAL A 109 -0.28 3.54 10.51
N ALA A 110 0.22 4.70 10.10
CA ALA A 110 -0.57 5.76 9.51
C ALA A 110 -0.47 5.69 7.97
N ALA A 111 -1.60 5.41 7.31
CA ALA A 111 -1.73 5.32 5.86
C ALA A 111 -3.10 5.87 5.41
N THR A 112 -3.47 7.00 6.00
CA THR A 112 -4.72 7.73 5.78
C THR A 112 -4.67 8.62 4.54
N GLY A 113 -3.48 9.06 4.11
CA GLY A 113 -3.33 10.01 3.01
C GLY A 113 -3.83 11.42 3.35
N VAL A 114 -3.84 11.77 4.64
CA VAL A 114 -4.28 13.08 5.14
C VAL A 114 -3.14 13.69 5.96
N PRO A 115 -2.55 14.81 5.53
CA PRO A 115 -1.38 15.38 6.19
C PRO A 115 -1.67 15.78 7.63
N ASN A 116 -0.80 15.38 8.55
CA ASN A 116 -0.88 15.72 9.99
C ASN A 116 -2.19 15.34 10.71
N LEU A 117 -2.96 14.37 10.18
CA LEU A 117 -4.18 13.89 10.80
C LEU A 117 -3.91 13.27 12.18
N VAL A 118 -2.90 12.40 12.27
CA VAL A 118 -2.55 11.73 13.52
C VAL A 118 -1.69 12.68 14.37
N ARG A 119 -2.26 13.14 15.48
CA ARG A 119 -1.59 14.04 16.43
C ARG A 119 -0.83 13.27 17.50
N GLY A 120 0.14 13.91 18.15
CA GLY A 120 0.89 13.25 19.23
C GLY A 120 -0.01 12.79 20.38
N SER A 121 -1.12 13.49 20.63
CA SER A 121 -2.11 13.10 21.64
C SER A 121 -2.85 11.79 21.31
N TRP A 122 -2.82 11.32 20.06
CA TRP A 122 -3.43 10.06 19.64
C TRP A 122 -2.51 8.87 19.94
N LEU A 123 -1.24 9.12 20.25
CA LEU A 123 -0.23 8.07 20.42
C LEU A 123 -0.17 7.60 21.87
N LYS A 124 -0.03 6.29 22.05
CA LYS A 124 0.38 5.71 23.33
C LYS A 124 1.82 6.15 23.64
N PRO A 125 2.13 6.61 24.86
CA PRO A 125 3.51 6.87 25.25
C PRO A 125 4.39 5.63 25.05
N GLY A 126 5.47 5.78 24.27
CA GLY A 126 6.36 4.69 23.90
C GLY A 126 5.96 3.88 22.66
N ALA A 127 4.86 4.22 21.97
CA ALA A 127 4.46 3.54 20.74
C ALA A 127 5.53 3.61 19.64
N VAL A 128 5.55 2.60 18.78
CA VAL A 128 6.29 2.60 17.50
C VAL A 128 5.36 3.15 16.43
N VAL A 129 5.78 4.19 15.70
CA VAL A 129 4.97 4.82 14.66
C VAL A 129 5.59 4.62 13.28
N LEU A 130 4.80 4.05 12.37
CA LEU A 130 5.14 3.93 10.95
C LEU A 130 4.25 4.89 10.17
N ASP A 131 4.81 6.03 9.78
CA ASP A 131 4.17 7.00 8.90
C ASP A 131 4.45 6.65 7.44
N VAL A 132 3.41 6.16 6.76
CA VAL A 132 3.42 5.77 5.35
C VAL A 132 2.85 6.89 4.47
N GLY A 133 2.25 7.92 5.08
CA GLY A 133 1.67 9.04 4.36
C GLY A 133 2.71 9.81 3.55
N ILE A 134 2.36 10.17 2.32
CA ILE A 134 3.20 11.02 1.46
C ILE A 134 2.30 12.09 0.86
N ASN A 135 2.25 13.24 1.51
CA ASN A 135 1.37 14.34 1.15
C ASN A 135 2.21 15.54 0.68
N PRO A 136 2.15 15.94 -0.60
CA PRO A 136 2.82 17.14 -1.08
C PRO A 136 2.08 18.39 -0.58
N ILE A 137 2.81 19.30 0.05
CA ILE A 137 2.30 20.59 0.52
C ILE A 137 3.10 21.70 -0.15
N GLU A 138 2.41 22.67 -0.73
CA GLU A 138 3.03 23.86 -1.33
C GLU A 138 3.98 24.53 -0.33
N ASP A 139 5.20 24.76 -0.79
CA ASP A 139 6.25 25.38 0.00
C ASP A 139 7.13 26.21 -0.96
N PRO A 140 6.86 27.53 -1.09
CA PRO A 140 7.61 28.40 -1.98
C PRO A 140 9.09 28.52 -1.65
N GLU A 141 9.49 28.19 -0.42
CA GLU A 141 10.88 28.23 0.03
C GLU A 141 11.63 26.91 -0.29
N SER A 142 10.90 25.85 -0.66
CA SER A 142 11.47 24.59 -1.13
C SER A 142 11.97 24.72 -2.57
N GLU A 143 13.13 24.10 -2.87
CA GLU A 143 13.71 24.02 -4.22
C GLU A 143 12.71 23.51 -5.28
N HIS A 144 11.79 22.62 -4.87
CA HIS A 144 10.83 21.98 -5.77
C HIS A 144 9.44 22.64 -5.74
N GLY A 145 9.26 23.71 -4.95
CA GLY A 145 7.97 24.39 -4.74
C GLY A 145 6.99 23.65 -3.82
N TYR A 146 7.39 22.50 -3.29
CA TYR A 146 6.62 21.72 -2.32
C TYR A 146 7.54 20.95 -1.38
N ARG A 147 6.98 20.53 -0.23
CA ARG A 147 7.60 19.57 0.69
C ARG A 147 6.68 18.38 0.90
N LEU A 148 7.25 17.24 1.28
CA LEU A 148 6.49 16.05 1.59
C LEU A 148 6.27 15.97 3.10
N ILE A 149 5.00 15.84 3.50
CA ILE A 149 4.60 15.67 4.89
C ILE A 149 3.87 14.33 5.02
N GLY A 150 4.10 13.64 6.13
CA GLY A 150 3.41 12.41 6.48
C GLY A 150 1.99 12.62 6.98
N ASP A 151 1.35 11.52 7.33
CA ASP A 151 0.02 11.53 7.95
C ASP A 151 0.08 11.87 9.45
N VAL A 152 1.25 11.70 10.06
CA VAL A 152 1.50 11.94 11.47
C VAL A 152 2.23 13.28 11.64
N CYS A 153 1.79 14.09 12.62
CA CYS A 153 2.53 15.29 12.99
C CYS A 153 3.85 14.91 13.69
N PHE A 154 4.94 14.90 12.91
CA PHE A 154 6.24 14.41 13.33
C PHE A 154 6.75 15.12 14.60
N GLU A 155 6.60 16.44 14.69
CA GLU A 155 7.07 17.26 15.82
C GLU A 155 6.37 16.93 17.14
N GLU A 156 5.11 16.48 17.07
CA GLU A 156 4.37 16.01 18.24
C GLU A 156 4.68 14.55 18.56
N ALA A 157 4.80 13.72 17.52
CA ALA A 157 5.03 12.30 17.67
C ALA A 157 6.39 12.00 18.32
N VAL A 158 7.46 12.71 17.96
CA VAL A 158 8.79 12.51 18.58
C VAL A 158 8.83 12.76 20.08
N LYS A 159 7.83 13.47 20.64
CA LYS A 159 7.71 13.72 22.08
C LYS A 159 7.02 12.59 22.83
N THR A 160 6.28 11.72 22.12
CA THR A 160 5.39 10.72 22.72
C THR A 160 5.78 9.30 22.32
N ALA A 161 6.06 9.07 21.03
CA ALA A 161 6.47 7.79 20.49
C ALA A 161 7.90 7.41 20.93
N SER A 162 8.17 6.12 21.03
CA SER A 162 9.54 5.63 21.22
C SER A 162 10.37 5.78 19.93
N THR A 163 9.72 5.59 18.78
CA THR A 163 10.33 5.78 17.46
C THR A 163 9.25 6.12 16.44
N ILE A 164 9.62 6.91 15.45
CA ILE A 164 8.77 7.27 14.31
C ILE A 164 9.61 7.26 13.03
N THR A 165 9.02 6.77 11.94
CA THR A 165 9.66 6.79 10.63
C THR A 165 9.63 8.20 10.02
N PRO A 166 10.75 8.70 9.46
CA PRO A 166 10.72 9.95 8.70
C PRO A 166 10.03 9.75 7.35
N VAL A 167 9.42 10.81 6.82
CA VAL A 167 8.79 10.81 5.49
C VAL A 167 9.66 11.65 4.53
N PRO A 168 9.94 11.17 3.29
CA PRO A 168 9.57 9.87 2.72
C PRO A 168 10.61 8.76 3.02
N MET A 169 10.17 7.56 3.40
CA MET A 169 11.07 6.39 3.56
C MET A 169 11.48 5.73 2.24
N THR A 170 10.78 6.02 1.14
CA THR A 170 10.94 5.30 -0.14
C THR A 170 12.36 5.39 -0.69
N VAL A 171 13.02 6.55 -0.57
CA VAL A 171 14.40 6.74 -1.04
C VAL A 171 15.38 5.91 -0.20
N SER A 172 15.20 5.90 1.12
CA SER A 172 16.03 5.08 2.03
C SER A 172 15.88 3.60 1.75
N MET A 173 14.65 3.12 1.52
CA MET A 173 14.39 1.74 1.17
C MET A 173 14.92 1.37 -0.22
N PHE A 174 14.84 2.28 -1.19
CA PHE A 174 15.47 2.10 -2.51
C PHE A 174 16.99 1.92 -2.40
N LEU A 175 17.66 2.75 -1.60
CA LEU A 175 19.09 2.63 -1.34
C LEU A 175 19.44 1.32 -0.64
N LEU A 176 18.62 0.88 0.33
CA LEU A 176 18.75 -0.44 0.95
C LEU A 176 18.63 -1.58 -0.08
N ASN A 177 17.59 -1.53 -0.90
CA ASN A 177 17.33 -2.50 -1.96
C ASN A 177 18.42 -2.49 -3.05
N THR A 178 19.15 -1.38 -3.22
CA THR A 178 20.34 -1.31 -4.09
C THR A 178 21.58 -1.89 -3.40
N LEU A 179 21.75 -1.63 -2.12
CA LEU A 179 22.89 -2.06 -1.33
C LEU A 179 22.91 -3.58 -1.14
N GLU A 180 21.75 -4.23 -0.99
CA GLU A 180 21.67 -5.67 -0.75
C GLU A 180 22.24 -6.55 -1.89
N PRO A 181 21.84 -6.37 -3.16
CA PRO A 181 22.49 -7.02 -4.30
C PRO A 181 24.00 -6.74 -4.37
N ALA A 182 24.42 -5.49 -4.12
CA ALA A 182 25.83 -5.11 -4.15
C ALA A 182 26.65 -5.85 -3.07
N LYS A 183 26.09 -6.03 -1.85
CA LYS A 183 26.71 -6.85 -0.81
C LYS A 183 26.90 -8.30 -1.26
N ARG A 184 25.88 -8.89 -1.90
CA ARG A 184 25.95 -10.28 -2.41
C ARG A 184 27.03 -10.42 -3.47
N ALA A 185 27.13 -9.46 -4.38
CA ALA A 185 28.13 -9.46 -5.45
C ALA A 185 29.56 -9.24 -4.94
N LEU A 186 29.75 -8.44 -3.89
CA LEU A 186 31.07 -8.00 -3.41
C LEU A 186 31.52 -8.65 -2.09
N GLY A 187 30.71 -9.52 -1.48
CA GLY A 187 31.06 -10.28 -0.26
C GLY A 187 31.10 -9.46 1.04
N PHE A 188 30.35 -8.35 1.14
CA PHE A 188 30.34 -7.50 2.35
C PHE A 188 29.47 -8.07 3.48
N THR A 189 29.94 -7.97 4.73
CA THR A 189 29.18 -8.34 5.93
C THR A 189 28.26 -7.21 6.42
N TRP A 190 27.21 -7.57 7.17
CA TRP A 190 26.14 -6.67 7.64
C TRP A 190 26.65 -5.45 8.42
N PHE A 191 27.76 -5.58 9.14
CA PHE A 191 28.30 -4.54 10.02
C PHE A 191 28.78 -3.30 9.26
N LYS A 192 29.46 -3.46 8.11
CA LYS A 192 29.92 -2.34 7.28
C LYS A 192 28.77 -1.61 6.59
N ALA A 193 27.71 -2.34 6.24
CA ALA A 193 26.53 -1.77 5.60
C ALA A 193 25.66 -0.94 6.55
N LYS A 194 25.56 -1.36 7.82
CA LYS A 194 24.80 -0.62 8.84
C LYS A 194 25.44 0.74 9.15
N GLU A 195 26.76 0.83 9.14
CA GLU A 195 27.48 2.11 9.30
C GLU A 195 27.28 3.04 8.11
N LEU A 196 27.30 2.53 6.87
CA LEU A 196 26.97 3.32 5.68
C LEU A 196 25.52 3.85 5.72
N LEU A 197 24.58 3.01 6.14
CA LEU A 197 23.18 3.42 6.27
C LEU A 197 22.97 4.46 7.38
N LYS A 198 23.63 4.26 8.52
CA LYS A 198 23.64 5.24 9.61
C LYS A 198 24.24 6.56 9.15
N CYS A 199 25.36 6.55 8.42
CA CYS A 199 25.94 7.76 7.84
C CYS A 199 24.94 8.46 6.92
N PHE A 200 24.25 7.75 6.02
CA PHE A 200 23.23 8.37 5.17
C PHE A 200 22.04 8.94 5.98
N ILE A 201 21.54 8.20 6.97
CA ILE A 201 20.44 8.67 7.83
C ILE A 201 20.90 9.82 8.75
N SER A 202 22.17 9.87 9.14
CA SER A 202 22.70 10.90 10.04
C SER A 202 23.24 12.14 9.32
N SER A 203 23.73 12.02 8.09
CA SER A 203 24.43 13.10 7.37
C SER A 203 23.62 13.77 6.27
N SER A 204 22.44 13.26 5.89
CA SER A 204 21.57 13.92 4.90
C SER A 204 20.09 14.05 5.29
N LEU A 205 19.67 13.49 6.42
CA LEU A 205 18.26 13.51 6.85
C LEU A 205 17.98 14.44 8.05
N LEU A 206 18.99 14.84 8.81
CA LEU A 206 18.83 15.78 9.95
C LEU A 206 19.28 17.21 9.65
N GLU A 207 20.22 17.43 8.73
CA GLU A 207 20.77 18.77 8.43
C GLU A 207 20.02 19.47 7.29
N THR A 208 19.39 18.73 6.38
CA THR A 208 18.70 19.28 5.20
C THR A 208 17.25 19.71 5.45
N TRP A 209 16.75 19.50 6.67
CA TRP A 209 15.35 19.74 7.06
C TRP A 209 15.24 20.51 8.40
N ARG A 210 16.15 21.46 8.62
CA ARG A 210 16.01 22.55 9.61
C ARG A 210 15.47 23.80 8.95
#